data_AF-A0A2H4TLM1-F1
#
_entry.id   AF-A0A2H4TLM1-F1
#
_cell.length_a   1.000
_cell.length_b   1.000
_cell.length_c   1.000
_cell.angle_alpha   90.00
_cell.angle_beta   90.00
_cell.angle_gamma   90.00
#
_symmetry.space_group_name_H-M   'P 1'
#
loop_
_entity.id
_entity.type
_entity.pdbx_description
1 polymer ?
#
loop_
_entity_poly.entity_id
_entity_poly.type
_entity_poly.pdbx_seq_one_letter_code
_entity_poly.pdbx_strand_id
1 'polypeptide(L)'
;MAGLGGFVFSMYLFTPITHEWGWQELLFPQAIRGISQQFAMAPIVTLTLGGIPKERLKLASGVFNLTRNLGGAIGIALCGSILNNRTNFHFSRMGEKMVSVPHTVNDFISRSALFFNRSGSDQTSEILASTKLLSQLMLREAQTMAFSDTFLLISGLLFIAFLLVPAMNKSS
;
A
#
# COMPACT_ATOMS: atom_id res chain seq x y z
N MET A 1 -10.27 15.74 15.09
CA MET A 1 -9.53 14.58 15.68
C MET A 1 -10.12 13.24 15.26
N ALA A 2 -11.44 13.02 15.38
CA ALA A 2 -12.08 11.76 14.99
C ALA A 2 -11.75 11.29 13.55
N GLY A 3 -11.77 12.20 12.56
CA GLY A 3 -11.43 11.85 11.18
C GLY A 3 -9.99 11.35 10.98
N LEU A 4 -9.00 11.94 11.66
CA LEU A 4 -7.60 11.50 11.53
C LEU A 4 -7.37 10.16 12.25
N GLY A 5 -7.95 10.00 13.45
CA GLY A 5 -7.88 8.74 14.21
C GLY A 5 -8.54 7.57 13.48
N GLY A 6 -9.69 7.79 12.86
CA GLY A 6 -10.34 6.79 12.01
C GLY A 6 -9.51 6.42 10.78
N PHE A 7 -8.78 7.39 10.20
CA PHE A 7 -7.89 7.12 9.08
C PHE A 7 -6.71 6.23 9.50
N VAL A 8 -6.07 6.53 10.65
CA VAL A 8 -5.02 5.69 11.24
C VAL A 8 -5.51 4.26 11.43
N PHE A 9 -6.70 4.11 12.05
CA PHE A 9 -7.30 2.81 12.31
C PHE A 9 -7.59 2.04 11.02
N SER A 10 -8.16 2.71 9.99
CA SER A 10 -8.39 2.07 8.70
C SER A 10 -7.10 1.56 8.04
N MET A 11 -6.00 2.32 8.10
CA MET A 11 -4.72 1.90 7.53
C MET A 11 -4.13 0.71 8.27
N TYR A 12 -4.29 0.66 9.59
CA TYR A 12 -3.88 -0.49 10.39
C TYR A 12 -4.69 -1.75 10.05
N LEU A 13 -5.99 -1.62 9.76
CA LEU A 13 -6.83 -2.74 9.35
C LEU A 13 -6.44 -3.35 7.99
N PHE A 14 -5.69 -2.63 7.14
CA PHE A 14 -5.13 -3.18 5.91
C PHE A 14 -3.80 -3.94 6.12
N THR A 15 -3.17 -3.86 7.30
CA THR A 15 -1.91 -4.57 7.58
C THR A 15 -1.99 -6.10 7.37
N PRO A 16 -3.04 -6.83 7.80
CA PRO A 16 -3.12 -8.27 7.58
C PRO A 16 -3.51 -8.68 6.14
N ILE A 17 -3.30 -7.81 5.14
CA ILE A 17 -3.62 -8.11 3.74
C ILE A 17 -2.88 -9.35 3.25
N THR A 18 -3.63 -10.22 2.56
CA THR A 18 -3.07 -11.40 1.88
C THR A 18 -3.45 -11.39 0.41
N HIS A 19 -2.80 -12.23 -0.39
CA HIS A 19 -3.10 -12.35 -1.83
C HIS A 19 -4.48 -12.96 -2.10
N GLU A 20 -5.14 -13.53 -1.09
CA GLU A 20 -6.47 -14.11 -1.17
C GLU A 20 -7.58 -13.10 -0.89
N TRP A 21 -7.24 -11.91 -0.37
CA TRP A 21 -8.24 -10.89 -0.03
C TRP A 21 -9.05 -10.48 -1.27
N GLY A 22 -10.37 -10.60 -1.15
CA GLY A 22 -11.32 -10.12 -2.12
C GLY A 22 -11.86 -8.76 -1.75
N TRP A 23 -12.97 -8.39 -2.40
CA TRP A 23 -13.64 -7.12 -2.13
C TRP A 23 -14.30 -7.08 -0.73
N GLN A 24 -14.63 -8.24 -0.16
CA GLN A 24 -15.36 -8.34 1.11
C GLN A 24 -14.48 -7.94 2.29
N GLU A 25 -13.24 -8.43 2.31
CA GLU A 25 -12.23 -8.11 3.33
C GLU A 25 -11.81 -6.64 3.22
N LEU A 26 -11.72 -6.11 2.00
CA LEU A 26 -11.36 -4.72 1.73
C LEU A 26 -12.50 -3.73 2.04
N LEU A 27 -13.76 -4.18 2.02
CA LEU A 27 -14.93 -3.32 2.19
C LEU A 27 -14.89 -2.57 3.53
N PHE A 28 -14.64 -3.28 4.61
CA PHE A 28 -14.70 -2.71 5.95
C PHE A 28 -13.59 -1.67 6.21
N PRO A 29 -12.30 -1.97 5.98
CA PRO A 29 -11.25 -0.96 6.08
C PRO A 29 -11.47 0.22 5.13
N GLN A 30 -11.93 -0.02 3.90
CA GLN A 30 -12.18 1.04 2.91
C GLN A 30 -13.35 1.95 3.30
N ALA A 31 -14.42 1.39 3.87
CA ALA A 31 -15.55 2.16 4.36
C ALA A 31 -15.12 3.10 5.50
N ILE A 32 -14.37 2.57 6.47
CA ILE A 32 -13.82 3.39 7.58
C ILE A 32 -12.93 4.50 7.02
N ARG A 33 -12.05 4.18 6.05
CA ARG A 33 -11.18 5.18 5.42
C ARG A 33 -11.99 6.31 4.78
N GLY A 34 -13.03 5.97 4.00
CA GLY A 34 -13.89 6.94 3.33
C GLY A 34 -14.64 7.85 4.31
N ILE A 35 -15.24 7.27 5.35
CA ILE A 35 -15.91 8.02 6.42
C ILE A 35 -14.91 8.96 7.10
N SER A 36 -13.76 8.42 7.50
CA SER A 36 -12.68 9.17 8.17
C SER A 36 -12.20 10.36 7.35
N GLN A 37 -12.02 10.18 6.04
CA GLN A 37 -11.64 11.24 5.12
C GLN A 37 -12.69 12.36 5.08
N GLN A 38 -13.98 12.04 5.04
CA GLN A 38 -15.04 13.05 5.00
C GLN A 38 -15.09 13.85 6.31
N PHE A 39 -14.94 13.18 7.45
CA PHE A 39 -14.86 13.84 8.77
C PHE A 39 -13.61 14.71 8.94
N ALA A 40 -12.52 14.42 8.22
CA ALA A 40 -11.32 15.23 8.25
C ALA A 40 -11.42 16.47 7.34
N MET A 41 -12.05 16.33 6.16
CA MET A 41 -12.06 17.39 5.14
C MET A 41 -12.79 18.65 5.56
N ALA A 42 -13.99 18.54 6.16
CA ALA A 42 -14.77 19.73 6.52
C ALA A 42 -14.02 20.68 7.49
N PRO A 43 -13.46 20.19 8.63
CA PRO A 43 -12.65 21.03 9.51
C PRO A 43 -11.40 21.61 8.83
N ILE A 44 -10.70 20.84 7.98
CA ILE A 44 -9.51 21.33 7.27
C ILE A 44 -9.85 22.53 6.38
N VAL A 45 -10.95 22.43 5.62
CA VAL A 45 -11.39 23.51 4.73
C VAL A 45 -11.79 24.74 5.54
N THR A 46 -12.56 24.57 6.61
CA THR A 46 -12.97 25.68 7.48
C THR A 46 -11.78 26.35 8.16
N LEU A 47 -10.82 25.60 8.68
CA LEU A 47 -9.61 26.15 9.32
C LEU A 47 -8.72 26.89 8.31
N THR A 48 -8.66 26.43 7.06
CA THR A 48 -7.77 27.01 6.05
C THR A 48 -8.39 28.22 5.35
N LEU A 49 -9.70 28.20 5.07
CA LEU A 49 -10.38 29.20 4.24
C LEU A 49 -11.41 30.05 5.01
N GLY A 50 -11.84 29.62 6.19
CA GLY A 50 -12.96 30.25 6.91
C GLY A 50 -12.72 31.68 7.37
N GLY A 51 -11.46 32.07 7.59
CA GLY A 51 -11.07 33.44 7.98
C GLY A 51 -10.68 34.35 6.81
N ILE A 52 -10.74 33.88 5.56
CA ILE A 52 -10.26 34.62 4.39
C ILE A 52 -11.35 35.56 3.86
N PRO A 53 -11.06 36.86 3.63
CA PRO A 53 -12.01 37.80 3.03
C PRO A 53 -12.51 37.34 1.65
N LYS A 54 -13.76 37.66 1.30
CA LYS A 54 -14.43 37.19 0.08
C LYS A 54 -13.64 37.53 -1.19
N GLU A 55 -12.98 38.68 -1.20
CA GLU A 55 -12.19 39.19 -2.33
C GLU A 55 -10.97 38.29 -2.62
N ARG A 56 -10.42 37.64 -1.60
CA ARG A 56 -9.24 36.77 -1.69
C ARG A 56 -9.57 35.28 -1.67
N LEU A 57 -10.82 34.92 -1.33
CA LEU A 57 -11.25 33.54 -1.17
C LEU A 57 -11.04 32.69 -2.44
N LYS A 58 -11.28 33.27 -3.63
CA LYS A 58 -11.06 32.57 -4.91
C LYS A 58 -9.58 32.20 -5.11
N LEU A 59 -8.66 33.11 -4.80
CA LEU A 59 -7.23 32.86 -4.89
C LEU A 59 -6.77 31.84 -3.84
N ALA A 60 -7.20 32.03 -2.58
CA ALA A 60 -6.86 31.13 -1.48
C ALA A 60 -7.36 29.69 -1.74
N SER A 61 -8.59 29.53 -2.24
CA SER A 61 -9.13 28.22 -2.64
C SER A 61 -8.35 27.61 -3.81
N GLY A 62 -7.87 28.43 -4.76
CA GLY A 62 -7.00 27.98 -5.84
C GLY A 62 -5.70 27.39 -5.31
N VAL A 63 -5.00 28.13 -4.44
CA VAL A 63 -3.76 27.67 -3.79
C VAL A 63 -4.02 26.42 -2.95
N PHE A 64 -5.09 26.38 -2.15
CA PHE A 64 -5.45 25.20 -1.34
C PHE A 64 -5.61 23.94 -2.19
N ASN A 65 -6.35 24.03 -3.31
CA ASN A 65 -6.56 22.90 -4.20
C ASN A 65 -5.27 22.47 -4.90
N LEU A 66 -4.43 23.43 -5.32
CA LEU A 66 -3.12 23.14 -5.91
C LEU A 66 -2.21 22.42 -4.92
N THR A 67 -2.09 22.93 -3.69
CA THR A 67 -1.28 22.31 -2.63
C THR A 67 -1.79 20.91 -2.29
N ARG A 68 -3.11 20.72 -2.20
CA ARG A 68 -3.72 19.41 -1.96
C ARG A 68 -3.40 18.41 -3.07
N ASN A 69 -3.58 18.80 -4.33
CA ASN A 69 -3.33 17.91 -5.47
C ASN A 69 -1.84 17.59 -5.60
N LEU A 70 -0.96 18.57 -5.38
CA LEU A 70 0.48 18.37 -5.36
C LEU A 70 0.90 17.42 -4.23
N GLY A 71 0.40 17.63 -3.01
CA GLY A 71 0.67 16.75 -1.88
C GLY A 71 0.17 15.33 -2.15
N GLY A 72 -1.00 15.18 -2.78
CA GLY A 72 -1.51 13.88 -3.22
C GLY A 72 -0.60 13.18 -4.23
N ALA A 73 -0.13 13.90 -5.25
CA ALA A 73 0.78 13.36 -6.27
C ALA A 73 2.13 12.92 -5.66
N ILE A 74 2.71 13.75 -4.79
CA ILE A 74 3.96 13.43 -4.07
C ILE A 74 3.74 12.20 -3.18
N GLY A 75 2.63 12.14 -2.43
CA GLY A 75 2.29 11.01 -1.57
C GLY A 75 2.19 9.70 -2.35
N ILE A 76 1.50 9.71 -3.51
CA ILE A 76 1.39 8.53 -4.38
C ILE A 76 2.78 8.11 -4.90
N ALA A 77 3.61 9.05 -5.35
CA ALA A 77 4.95 8.76 -5.85
C ALA A 77 5.84 8.12 -4.76
N LEU A 78 5.80 8.67 -3.53
CA LEU A 78 6.53 8.10 -2.40
C LEU A 78 6.03 6.70 -2.05
N CYS A 79 4.70 6.49 -2.00
CA CYS A 79 4.14 5.17 -1.75
C CYS A 79 4.56 4.16 -2.83
N GLY A 80 4.57 4.56 -4.10
CA GLY A 80 5.04 3.70 -5.21
C GLY A 80 6.51 3.34 -5.08
N SER A 81 7.35 4.29 -4.70
CA SER A 81 8.79 4.06 -4.46
C SER A 81 9.03 3.09 -3.30
N ILE A 82 8.34 3.30 -2.17
CA ILE A 82 8.39 2.40 -1.00
C ILE A 82 7.92 1.00 -1.39
N LEU A 83 6.77 0.90 -2.08
CA LEU A 83 6.21 -0.38 -2.50
C LEU A 83 7.19 -1.14 -3.40
N ASN A 84 7.84 -0.47 -4.36
CA ASN A 84 8.84 -1.08 -5.22
C ASN A 84 10.04 -1.58 -4.42
N ASN A 85 10.59 -0.74 -3.54
CA ASN A 85 11.73 -1.10 -2.70
C ASN A 85 11.41 -2.30 -1.78
N ARG A 86 10.24 -2.31 -1.12
CA ARG A 86 9.80 -3.41 -0.26
C ARG A 86 9.50 -4.68 -1.05
N THR A 87 8.96 -4.56 -2.26
CA THR A 87 8.75 -5.71 -3.14
C THR A 87 10.08 -6.37 -3.49
N ASN A 88 11.07 -5.59 -3.90
CA ASN A 88 12.41 -6.11 -4.19
C ASN A 88 13.04 -6.77 -2.96
N PHE A 89 12.92 -6.13 -1.79
CA PHE A 89 13.43 -6.67 -0.52
C PHE A 89 12.83 -8.06 -0.20
N HIS A 90 11.50 -8.19 -0.25
CA HIS A 90 10.83 -9.47 0.04
C HIS A 90 11.15 -10.52 -1.02
N PHE A 91 11.19 -10.13 -2.30
CA PHE A 91 11.53 -11.02 -3.40
C PHE A 91 12.94 -11.60 -3.24
N SER A 92 13.95 -10.77 -3.01
CA SER A 92 15.33 -11.19 -2.77
C SER A 92 15.44 -12.12 -1.56
N ARG A 93 14.76 -11.78 -0.45
CA ARG A 93 14.80 -12.59 0.77
C ARG A 93 14.13 -13.96 0.60
N MET A 94 13.07 -14.05 -0.21
CA MET A 94 12.49 -15.34 -0.59
C MET A 94 13.44 -16.14 -1.47
N GLY A 95 14.12 -15.49 -2.42
CA GLY A 95 15.13 -16.13 -3.27
C GLY A 95 16.27 -16.75 -2.47
N GLU A 96 16.82 -16.01 -1.50
CA GLU A 96 17.86 -16.51 -0.58
C GLU A 96 17.42 -17.76 0.19
N LYS A 97 16.18 -17.78 0.68
CA LYS A 97 15.60 -18.94 1.38
C LYS A 97 15.35 -20.13 0.46
N MET A 98 15.07 -19.90 -0.82
CA MET A 98 14.90 -20.98 -1.79
C MET A 98 16.22 -21.65 -2.13
N VAL A 99 17.31 -20.87 -2.24
CA VAL A 99 18.66 -21.40 -2.45
C VAL A 99 19.10 -22.29 -1.29
N SER A 100 18.69 -22.01 -0.06
CA SER A 100 19.03 -22.85 1.11
C SER A 100 18.20 -24.14 1.22
N VAL A 101 17.14 -24.31 0.41
CA VAL A 101 16.29 -25.52 0.39
C VAL A 101 16.11 -26.03 -1.05
N PRO A 102 17.20 -26.45 -1.72
CA PRO A 102 17.18 -26.76 -3.15
C PRO A 102 16.28 -27.95 -3.50
N HIS A 103 16.13 -28.92 -2.59
CA HIS A 103 15.30 -30.11 -2.81
C HIS A 103 13.82 -29.75 -2.99
N THR A 104 13.26 -28.89 -2.14
CA THR A 104 11.84 -28.47 -2.23
C THR A 104 11.56 -27.67 -3.50
N VAL A 105 12.50 -26.82 -3.90
CA VAL A 105 12.39 -26.03 -5.14
C VAL A 105 12.45 -26.92 -6.37
N ASN A 106 13.39 -27.87 -6.40
CA ASN A 106 13.51 -28.84 -7.50
C ASN A 106 12.27 -29.72 -7.60
N ASP A 107 11.74 -30.21 -6.47
CA ASP A 107 10.50 -30.99 -6.44
C ASP A 107 9.31 -30.19 -7.00
N PHE A 108 9.20 -28.90 -6.66
CA PHE A 108 8.18 -28.03 -7.23
C PHE A 108 8.35 -27.87 -8.74
N ILE A 109 9.56 -27.60 -9.21
CA ILE A 109 9.86 -27.43 -10.65
C ILE A 109 9.53 -28.72 -11.41
N SER A 110 9.99 -29.88 -10.92
CA SER A 110 9.73 -31.17 -11.56
C SER A 110 8.24 -31.51 -11.62
N ARG A 111 7.49 -31.25 -10.54
CA ARG A 111 6.02 -31.45 -10.54
C ARG A 111 5.30 -30.50 -11.47
N SER A 112 5.75 -29.25 -11.54
CA SER A 112 5.16 -28.21 -12.40
C SER A 112 5.44 -28.47 -13.88
N ALA A 113 6.64 -28.96 -14.20
CA ALA A 113 7.06 -29.29 -15.57
C ALA A 113 6.15 -30.35 -16.20
N LEU A 114 5.66 -31.32 -15.42
CA LEU A 114 4.72 -32.35 -15.88
C LEU A 114 3.39 -31.79 -16.38
N PHE A 115 2.95 -30.62 -15.89
CA PHE A 115 1.75 -29.95 -16.40
C PHE A 115 1.99 -29.31 -17.77
N PHE A 116 3.22 -28.82 -18.03
CA PHE A 116 3.62 -28.27 -19.32
C PHE A 116 3.91 -29.36 -20.37
N ASN A 117 4.25 -30.58 -19.93
CA ASN A 117 4.48 -31.73 -20.80
C ASN A 117 3.27 -32.10 -21.69
N ARG A 118 2.05 -31.79 -21.25
CA ARG A 118 0.82 -31.99 -22.06
C ARG A 118 0.75 -31.09 -23.30
N SER A 119 1.59 -30.06 -23.39
CA SER A 119 1.63 -29.13 -24.52
C SER A 119 2.64 -29.51 -25.61
N GLY A 120 3.37 -30.64 -25.47
CA GLY A 120 4.30 -31.13 -26.49
C GLY A 120 5.60 -30.31 -26.63
N SER A 121 6.00 -29.56 -25.59
CA SER A 121 7.19 -28.73 -25.58
C SER A 121 8.49 -29.51 -25.27
N ASP A 122 9.64 -28.97 -25.70
CA ASP A 122 10.98 -29.49 -25.35
C ASP A 122 11.26 -29.40 -23.84
N GLN A 123 12.03 -30.36 -23.29
CA GLN A 123 12.30 -30.50 -21.85
C GLN A 123 12.95 -29.24 -21.24
N THR A 124 13.80 -28.55 -22.01
CA THR A 124 14.42 -27.28 -21.60
C THR A 124 13.37 -26.17 -21.43
N SER A 125 12.36 -26.14 -22.30
CA SER A 125 11.29 -25.14 -22.27
C SER A 125 10.34 -25.37 -21.10
N GLU A 126 10.13 -26.62 -20.66
CA GLU A 126 9.29 -26.98 -19.51
C GLU A 126 9.89 -26.51 -18.17
N ILE A 127 11.20 -26.70 -18.00
CA ILE A 127 11.93 -26.24 -16.81
C ILE A 127 11.92 -24.71 -16.76
N LEU A 128 12.13 -24.04 -17.91
CA LEU A 128 12.05 -22.59 -18.00
C LEU A 128 10.65 -22.06 -17.67
N ALA A 129 9.59 -22.73 -18.14
CA ALA A 129 8.21 -22.36 -17.82
C ALA A 129 7.90 -22.50 -16.32
N SER A 130 8.39 -23.59 -15.71
CA SER A 130 8.18 -23.89 -14.29
C SER A 130 8.92 -22.92 -13.36
N THR A 131 10.16 -22.55 -13.72
CA THR A 131 10.93 -21.53 -12.98
C THR A 131 10.32 -20.14 -13.11
N LYS A 132 9.78 -19.80 -14.29
CA LYS A 132 9.01 -18.56 -14.48
C LYS A 132 7.75 -18.52 -13.62
N LEU A 133 7.01 -19.63 -13.53
CA LEU A 133 5.83 -19.74 -12.66
C LEU A 133 6.21 -19.51 -11.19
N LEU A 134 7.28 -20.14 -10.72
CA LEU A 134 7.78 -19.94 -9.36
C LEU A 134 8.12 -18.47 -9.09
N SER A 135 8.83 -17.82 -10.02
CA SER A 135 9.17 -16.40 -9.93
C SER A 135 7.92 -15.50 -9.88
N GLN A 136 6.89 -15.81 -10.65
CA GLN A 136 5.62 -15.07 -10.61
C GLN A 136 4.88 -15.22 -9.28
N LEU A 137 4.87 -16.42 -8.70
CA LEU A 137 4.27 -16.65 -7.38
C LEU A 137 5.04 -15.89 -6.29
N MET A 138 6.37 -15.94 -6.32
CA MET A 138 7.22 -15.16 -5.42
C MET A 138 6.94 -13.67 -5.54
N LEU A 139 6.84 -13.14 -6.78
CA LEU A 139 6.57 -11.73 -6.99
C LEU A 139 5.22 -11.31 -6.40
N ARG A 140 4.19 -12.14 -6.56
CA ARG A 140 2.87 -11.91 -5.98
C ARG A 140 2.91 -11.84 -4.44
N GLU A 141 3.58 -12.80 -3.80
CA GLU A 141 3.72 -12.78 -2.33
C GLU A 141 4.57 -11.59 -1.87
N ALA A 142 5.64 -11.26 -2.60
CA ALA A 142 6.50 -10.11 -2.32
C ALA A 142 5.72 -8.81 -2.35
N GLN A 143 4.88 -8.62 -3.38
CA GLN A 143 4.01 -7.45 -3.52
C GLN A 143 3.00 -7.38 -2.38
N THR A 144 2.39 -8.50 -2.01
CA THR A 144 1.42 -8.56 -0.90
C THR A 144 2.05 -8.14 0.42
N MET A 145 3.22 -8.67 0.76
CA MET A 145 3.97 -8.26 1.95
C MET A 145 4.42 -6.79 1.89
N ALA A 146 4.80 -6.31 0.70
CA ALA A 146 5.15 -4.91 0.50
C ALA A 146 3.96 -3.96 0.71
N PHE A 147 2.74 -4.35 0.30
CA PHE A 147 1.52 -3.59 0.60
C PHE A 147 1.25 -3.54 2.10
N SER A 148 1.34 -4.68 2.79
CA SER A 148 1.20 -4.76 4.26
C SER A 148 2.15 -3.79 4.97
N ASP A 149 3.44 -3.80 4.61
CA ASP A 149 4.44 -2.88 5.16
C ASP A 149 4.11 -1.41 4.87
N THR A 150 3.65 -1.13 3.65
CA THR A 150 3.32 0.24 3.23
C THR A 150 2.10 0.76 4.00
N PHE A 151 1.07 -0.05 4.21
CA PHE A 151 -0.09 0.32 5.04
C PHE A 151 0.31 0.58 6.49
N LEU A 152 1.19 -0.25 7.06
CA LEU A 152 1.72 -0.04 8.40
C LEU A 152 2.50 1.28 8.51
N LEU A 153 3.37 1.56 7.55
CA LEU A 153 4.14 2.81 7.49
C LEU A 153 3.22 4.04 7.42
N ILE A 154 2.21 4.01 6.54
CA ILE A 154 1.24 5.11 6.41
C ILE A 154 0.44 5.26 7.71
N SER A 155 0.02 4.15 8.33
CA SER A 155 -0.67 4.18 9.63
C SER A 155 0.20 4.86 10.70
N GLY A 156 1.49 4.50 10.79
CA GLY A 156 2.44 5.11 11.72
C GLY A 156 2.65 6.61 11.47
N LEU A 157 2.82 7.03 10.21
CA LEU A 157 2.95 8.45 9.85
C LEU A 157 1.70 9.26 10.24
N LEU A 158 0.51 8.72 9.96
CA LEU A 158 -0.74 9.36 10.33
C LEU A 158 -0.96 9.37 11.85
N PHE A 159 -0.47 8.36 12.56
CA PHE A 159 -0.54 8.30 14.01
C PHE A 159 0.34 9.38 14.65
N ILE A 160 1.54 9.61 14.13
CA ILE A 160 2.40 10.73 14.55
C ILE A 160 1.67 12.05 14.30
N ALA A 161 1.08 12.24 13.12
CA ALA A 161 0.29 13.43 12.81
C ALA A 161 -0.89 13.59 13.78
N PHE A 162 -1.60 12.51 14.11
CA PHE A 162 -2.70 12.51 15.08
C PHE A 162 -2.26 13.02 16.46
N LEU A 163 -1.09 12.57 16.95
CA LEU A 163 -0.53 12.99 18.23
C LEU A 163 -0.08 14.45 18.26
N LEU A 164 0.31 15.02 17.11
CA LEU A 164 0.73 16.42 17.03
C LEU A 164 -0.44 17.43 17.08
N VAL A 165 -1.65 17.04 16.66
CA VAL A 165 -2.82 17.94 16.62
C VAL A 165 -3.17 18.54 17.99
N PRO A 166 -3.26 17.78 19.09
CA PRO A 166 -3.48 18.34 20.43
C PRO A 166 -2.39 19.32 20.89
N ALA A 167 -1.14 19.12 20.45
CA ALA A 167 -0.01 19.97 20.84
C ALA A 167 -0.10 21.37 20.21
N MET A 168 -0.68 21.50 19.02
CA MET A 168 -0.86 22.78 18.34
C MET A 168 -1.89 23.70 19.03
N ASN A 169 -2.89 23.13 19.70
CA ASN A 169 -3.93 23.91 20.39
C ASN A 169 -3.47 24.52 21.73
N LYS A 170 -2.24 24.24 22.20
CA LYS A 170 -1.71 24.76 23.48
C LYS A 170 -0.82 26.00 23.35
N SER A 171 -0.64 26.53 22.15
CA SER A 171 0.21 27.71 21.89
C SER A 171 -0.60 28.92 21.39
N SER A 172 -1.75 29.20 22.02
CA SER A 172 -2.52 30.42 21.79
C SER A 172 -2.96 31.05 23.10
#